data_AF-A0A2N0QYF8-F1
#
_entry.id   AF-A0A2N0QYF8-F1
#
_cell.length_a   1.000
_cell.length_b   1.000
_cell.length_c   1.000
_cell.angle_alpha   90.00
_cell.angle_beta   90.00
_cell.angle_gamma   90.00
#
_symmetry.space_group_name_H-M   'P 1'
#
loop_
_entity.id
_entity.type
_entity.pdbx_description
1 polymer ?
#
loop_
_entity_poly.entity_id
_entity_poly.type
_entity_poly.pdbx_seq_one_letter_code
_entity_poly.pdbx_strand_id
1 'polypeptide(L)'
;MALKRINKEMQYSVLNTPSFCSISYFDDNLFHWQATIIGPSDSPYSGSIFFLDIYFPSNYLLKPPEIWFITRIYHLNIDNRDPLVPEIASVYKNDHNRYEAIAREWTRRYT
;
A
#
# COMPACT_ATOMS: atom_id res chain seq x y z
N MET A 1 3.38 -21.72 15.41
CA MET A 1 3.89 -22.08 14.07
C MET A 1 3.63 -20.99 13.03
N ALA A 2 2.49 -20.29 12.96
CA ALA A 2 2.39 -19.02 12.23
C ALA A 2 1.98 -17.85 13.15
N LEU A 3 0.95 -18.06 13.98
CA LEU A 3 0.41 -17.06 14.91
C LEU A 3 1.44 -16.45 15.87
N LYS A 4 2.32 -17.28 16.45
CA LYS A 4 3.41 -16.80 17.33
C LYS A 4 4.37 -15.85 16.61
N ARG A 5 4.61 -16.06 15.31
CA ARG A 5 5.48 -15.21 14.49
C ARG A 5 4.78 -13.91 14.14
N ILE A 6 3.52 -13.98 13.70
CA ILE A 6 2.68 -12.84 13.35
C ILE A 6 2.56 -11.87 14.53
N ASN A 7 2.24 -12.38 15.73
CA ASN A 7 2.18 -11.54 16.94
C ASN A 7 3.52 -10.85 17.26
N LYS A 8 4.64 -11.57 17.07
CA LYS A 8 5.98 -11.00 17.28
C LYS A 8 6.29 -9.91 16.24
N GLU A 9 5.88 -10.12 14.99
CA GLU A 9 6.02 -9.12 13.92
C GLU A 9 5.17 -7.89 14.19
N MET A 10 3.92 -8.03 14.65
CA MET A 10 3.10 -6.87 15.02
C MET A 10 3.77 -6.05 16.12
N GLN A 11 4.23 -6.71 17.20
CA GLN A 11 4.93 -6.01 18.29
C GLN A 11 6.19 -5.29 17.81
N TYR A 12 6.96 -5.92 16.92
CA TYR A 12 8.13 -5.30 16.32
C TYR A 12 7.75 -4.12 15.43
N SER A 13 6.73 -4.28 14.58
CA SER A 13 6.27 -3.25 13.66
C SER A 13 5.75 -2.03 14.42
N VAL A 14 4.91 -2.19 15.45
CA VAL A 14 4.44 -1.06 16.26
C VAL A 14 5.59 -0.22 16.84
N LEU A 15 6.71 -0.86 17.19
CA LEU A 15 7.88 -0.18 17.74
C LEU A 15 8.82 0.44 16.68
N ASN A 16 8.80 -0.06 15.45
CA ASN A 16 9.76 0.29 14.40
C ASN A 16 9.11 0.85 13.13
N THR A 17 7.80 1.13 13.15
CA THR A 17 7.10 1.69 12.00
C THR A 17 7.63 3.10 11.73
N PRO A 18 8.06 3.41 10.49
CA PRO A 18 8.48 4.75 10.13
C PRO A 18 7.39 5.78 10.39
N SER A 19 7.76 7.03 10.65
CA SER A 19 6.81 8.11 10.99
C SER A 19 5.72 8.38 9.94
N PHE A 20 5.94 7.93 8.69
CA PHE A 20 5.02 8.06 7.57
C PHE A 20 4.15 6.80 7.35
N CYS A 21 4.21 5.82 8.25
CA CYS A 21 3.39 4.62 8.18
C CYS A 21 2.66 4.37 9.50
N SER A 22 1.55 3.64 9.45
CA SER A 22 0.95 3.02 10.63
C SER A 22 0.49 1.61 10.30
N ILE A 23 0.35 0.76 11.32
CA ILE A 23 -0.09 -0.64 11.14
C ILE A 23 -0.82 -1.14 12.38
N SER A 24 -1.90 -1.89 12.19
CA SER A 24 -2.72 -2.45 13.26
C SER A 24 -3.46 -3.72 12.80
N TYR A 25 -4.06 -4.45 13.76
CA TYR A 25 -4.99 -5.53 13.44
C TYR A 25 -6.30 -4.95 12.92
N PHE A 26 -6.90 -5.62 11.93
CA PHE A 26 -8.23 -5.29 11.43
C PHE A 26 -9.27 -6.20 12.11
N ASP A 27 -10.24 -5.60 12.80
CA ASP A 27 -11.42 -6.28 13.39
C ASP A 27 -11.06 -7.50 14.26
N ASP A 28 -10.04 -7.35 15.12
CA ASP A 28 -9.50 -8.39 16.02
C ASP A 28 -8.99 -9.67 15.34
N ASN A 29 -8.92 -9.71 14.01
CA ASN A 29 -8.37 -10.83 13.27
C ASN A 29 -6.84 -10.72 13.20
N LEU A 30 -6.15 -11.62 13.90
CA LEU A 30 -4.69 -11.64 13.97
C LEU A 30 -4.01 -11.88 12.60
N PHE A 31 -4.71 -12.45 11.62
CA PHE A 31 -4.20 -12.68 10.26
C PHE A 31 -4.59 -11.60 9.26
N HIS A 32 -5.35 -10.58 9.68
CA HIS A 32 -5.76 -9.48 8.81
C HIS A 32 -5.32 -8.16 9.44
N TRP A 33 -4.40 -7.48 8.78
CA TRP A 33 -3.85 -6.22 9.26
C TRP A 33 -4.26 -5.11 8.31
N GLN A 34 -4.38 -3.91 8.87
CA GLN A 34 -4.54 -2.69 8.10
C GLN A 34 -3.32 -1.82 8.32
N ALA A 35 -2.84 -1.20 7.24
CA ALA A 35 -1.75 -0.23 7.30
C ALA A 35 -2.15 1.08 6.63
N THR A 36 -1.52 2.17 7.06
CA THR A 36 -1.58 3.44 6.35
C THR A 36 -0.19 3.88 5.94
N ILE A 37 -0.11 4.57 4.80
CA ILE A 37 1.11 5.21 4.30
C ILE A 37 0.79 6.66 3.94
N ILE A 38 1.58 7.59 4.46
CA ILE A 38 1.55 8.99 4.09
C ILE A 38 2.34 9.16 2.79
N GLY A 39 1.73 9.79 1.80
CA GLY A 39 2.37 10.02 0.51
C GLY A 39 3.63 10.90 0.63
N PRO A 40 4.77 10.51 0.02
CA PRO A 40 6.02 11.27 0.12
C PRO A 40 5.89 12.70 -0.41
N SER A 41 6.55 13.64 0.25
CA SER A 41 6.40 15.08 -0.02
C SER A 41 6.94 15.52 -1.39
N ASP A 42 7.90 14.77 -1.93
CA ASP A 42 8.57 14.96 -3.22
C ASP A 42 7.90 14.20 -4.36
N SER A 43 6.71 13.64 -4.12
CA SER A 43 5.98 12.80 -5.05
C SER A 43 4.60 13.41 -5.40
N PRO A 44 3.93 12.95 -6.48
CA PRO A 44 2.57 13.36 -6.80
C PRO A 44 1.53 12.89 -5.76
N TYR A 45 1.96 12.11 -4.78
CA TYR A 45 1.16 11.62 -3.66
C TYR A 45 1.29 12.49 -2.41
N SER A 46 2.08 13.57 -2.45
CA SER A 46 2.33 14.43 -1.29
C SER A 46 1.05 14.88 -0.57
N GLY A 47 1.03 14.70 0.75
CA GLY A 47 -0.06 15.14 1.62
C GLY A 47 -1.27 14.20 1.71
N SER A 48 -1.25 13.04 1.04
CA SER A 48 -2.32 12.04 1.13
C SER A 48 -2.05 10.95 2.16
N ILE A 49 -3.10 10.20 2.50
CA ILE A 49 -3.02 8.96 3.29
C ILE A 49 -3.61 7.82 2.45
N PHE A 50 -2.82 6.77 2.22
CA PHE A 50 -3.28 5.55 1.56
C PHE A 50 -3.51 4.45 2.58
N PHE A 51 -4.63 3.76 2.44
CA PHE A 51 -4.97 2.59 3.24
C PHE A 51 -4.61 1.32 2.47
N LEU A 52 -4.01 0.37 3.18
CA LEU A 52 -3.61 -0.93 2.67
C LEU A 52 -4.21 -2.04 3.53
N ASP A 53 -4.68 -3.10 2.88
CA ASP A 53 -5.07 -4.36 3.53
C ASP A 53 -3.94 -5.38 3.38
N ILE A 54 -3.64 -6.09 4.46
CA ILE A 54 -2.58 -7.09 4.53
C ILE A 54 -3.16 -8.38 5.09
N TYR A 55 -3.12 -9.45 4.31
CA TYR A 55 -3.66 -10.75 4.71
C TYR A 55 -2.56 -11.81 4.81
N PHE A 56 -2.48 -12.46 5.96
CA PHE A 56 -1.52 -13.53 6.22
C PHE A 56 -2.15 -14.89 5.93
N PRO A 57 -1.57 -15.71 5.04
CA PRO A 57 -2.10 -17.04 4.79
C PRO A 57 -1.87 -17.95 6.00
N SER A 58 -2.67 -19.01 6.13
CA SER A 58 -2.55 -19.98 7.22
C SER A 58 -1.20 -20.69 7.29
N ASN A 59 -0.51 -20.79 6.15
CA ASN A 59 0.86 -21.33 6.01
C ASN A 59 1.93 -20.21 5.86
N TYR A 60 1.70 -19.06 6.48
CA TYR A 60 2.69 -17.99 6.60
C TYR A 60 4.06 -18.53 7.05
N LEU A 61 5.15 -17.98 6.48
CA LEU A 61 6.53 -18.50 6.40
C LEU A 61 6.85 -19.33 5.15
N LEU A 62 5.87 -20.03 4.57
CA LEU A 62 6.02 -20.70 3.26
C LEU A 62 5.44 -19.86 2.12
N LYS A 63 4.40 -19.09 2.43
CA LYS A 63 3.80 -18.10 1.54
C LYS A 63 3.92 -16.70 2.14
N PRO A 64 4.19 -15.67 1.31
CA PRO A 64 4.21 -14.28 1.75
C PRO A 64 2.80 -13.81 2.15
N PRO A 65 2.68 -12.68 2.88
CA PRO A 65 1.39 -12.05 3.05
C PRO A 65 0.95 -11.41 1.73
N GLU A 66 -0.36 -11.37 1.52
CA GLU A 66 -0.95 -10.67 0.37
C GLU A 66 -1.28 -9.24 0.79
N ILE A 67 -0.94 -8.26 -0.04
CA ILE A 67 -1.08 -6.83 0.29
C ILE A 67 -1.79 -6.14 -0.86
N TRP A 68 -2.79 -5.32 -0.54
CA TRP A 68 -3.53 -4.52 -1.52
C TRP A 68 -3.72 -3.08 -1.05
N PHE A 69 -3.66 -2.16 -2.00
CA PHE A 69 -4.10 -0.79 -1.75
C PHE A 69 -5.63 -0.73 -1.79
N ILE A 70 -6.24 -0.40 -0.65
CA ILE A 70 -7.67 -0.11 -0.56
C ILE A 70 -7.94 1.23 -1.25
N THR A 71 -7.11 2.22 -0.93
CA THR A 71 -7.15 3.53 -1.57
C THR A 71 -6.68 3.42 -3.02
N ARG A 72 -7.49 3.91 -3.96
CA ARG A 72 -7.09 3.92 -5.38
C ARG A 72 -5.89 4.84 -5.58
N ILE A 73 -4.91 4.37 -6.33
CA ILE A 73 -3.68 5.10 -6.61
C ILE A 73 -3.28 4.89 -8.07
N TYR A 74 -2.83 5.97 -8.72
CA TYR A 74 -2.31 5.92 -10.09
C TYR A 74 -0.80 5.72 -10.04
N HIS A 75 -0.33 4.47 -10.09
CA HIS A 75 1.09 4.12 -9.94
C HIS A 75 1.47 2.93 -10.82
N LEU A 76 2.67 2.94 -11.43
CA LEU A 76 3.10 1.92 -12.41
C LEU A 76 3.02 0.47 -11.93
N ASN A 77 3.26 0.24 -10.63
CA ASN A 77 3.40 -1.10 -10.05
C ASN A 77 2.27 -1.47 -9.09
N ILE A 78 1.19 -0.69 -9.03
CA ILE A 78 0.05 -0.97 -8.15
C ILE A 78 -1.14 -1.28 -9.04
N ASP A 79 -1.36 -2.58 -9.22
CA ASP A 79 -2.45 -3.11 -10.02
C ASP A 79 -3.66 -3.37 -9.11
N ASN A 80 -4.63 -2.45 -9.13
CA ASN A 80 -5.94 -2.70 -8.54
C ASN A 80 -6.83 -3.43 -9.56
N ARG A 81 -6.40 -4.61 -10.05
CA ARG A 81 -7.13 -5.42 -11.05
C ARG A 81 -7.48 -4.63 -12.32
N ASP A 82 -6.70 -3.61 -12.65
CA ASP A 82 -7.04 -2.60 -13.64
C ASP A 82 -6.21 -2.85 -14.92
N PRO A 83 -6.82 -3.14 -16.08
CA PRO A 83 -6.12 -3.43 -17.33
C PRO A 83 -5.23 -2.27 -17.84
N LEU A 84 -5.23 -1.13 -17.16
CA LEU A 84 -4.55 0.10 -17.53
C LEU A 84 -3.06 0.17 -17.14
N VAL A 85 -2.50 -0.79 -16.38
CA VAL A 85 -1.07 -0.76 -15.99
C VAL A 85 -0.11 -0.55 -17.17
N PRO A 86 -0.29 -1.19 -18.35
CA PRO A 86 0.53 -0.93 -19.53
C PRO A 86 0.41 0.52 -20.05
N GLU A 87 -0.77 1.14 -19.92
CA GLU A 87 -1.01 2.53 -20.30
C GLU A 87 -0.31 3.49 -19.34
N ILE A 88 -0.42 3.26 -18.02
CA ILE A 88 0.30 4.04 -16.99
C ILE A 88 1.81 4.02 -17.27
N ALA A 89 2.37 2.83 -17.54
CA ALA A 89 3.77 2.66 -17.87
C ALA A 89 4.17 3.37 -19.18
N SER A 90 3.28 3.37 -20.18
CA SER A 90 3.48 4.11 -21.43
C SER A 90 3.51 5.62 -21.19
N VAL A 91 2.54 6.16 -20.45
CA VAL A 91 2.49 7.59 -20.11
C VAL A 91 3.73 7.99 -19.32
N TYR A 92 4.14 7.20 -18.33
CA TYR A 92 5.35 7.47 -17.56
C TYR A 92 6.61 7.56 -18.42
N LYS A 93 6.77 6.65 -19.40
CA LYS A 93 7.95 6.62 -20.28
C LYS A 93 7.95 7.75 -21.32
N ASN A 94 6.78 8.08 -21.86
CA ASN A 94 6.66 9.01 -22.99
C ASN A 94 6.43 10.46 -22.55
N ASP A 95 5.76 10.66 -21.41
CA ASP A 95 5.42 11.99 -20.88
C ASP A 95 5.30 11.95 -19.35
N HIS A 96 6.45 12.06 -18.70
CA HIS A 96 6.54 12.04 -17.24
C HIS A 96 5.76 13.20 -16.58
N ASN A 97 5.70 14.37 -17.23
CA ASN A 97 4.95 15.52 -16.70
C ASN A 97 3.44 15.24 -16.68
N ARG A 98 2.92 14.60 -17.73
CA ARG A 98 1.54 14.15 -17.78
C ARG A 98 1.26 13.06 -16.75
N TYR A 99 2.17 12.10 -16.57
CA TYR A 99 2.06 11.10 -15.51
C TYR A 99 1.92 11.77 -14.14
N GLU A 100 2.81 12.70 -13.81
CA GLU A 100 2.79 13.45 -12.55
C GLU A 100 1.48 14.22 -12.36
N ALA A 101 0.97 14.87 -13.41
CA ALA A 101 -0.29 15.61 -13.35
C ALA A 101 -1.50 14.69 -13.08
N ILE A 102 -1.58 13.54 -13.77
CA ILE A 102 -2.65 12.56 -13.57
C ILE A 102 -2.55 11.95 -12.17
N ALA A 103 -1.35 11.58 -11.73
CA ALA A 103 -1.12 11.02 -10.41
C ALA A 103 -1.57 11.99 -9.31
N ARG A 104 -1.24 13.29 -9.40
CA ARG A 104 -1.71 14.31 -8.45
C ARG A 104 -3.23 14.45 -8.44
N GLU A 105 -3.85 14.46 -9.62
CA GLU A 105 -5.31 14.56 -9.72
C GLU A 105 -6.00 13.34 -9.09
N TRP A 106 -5.46 12.15 -9.33
CA TRP A 106 -5.95 10.92 -8.71
C TRP A 106 -5.78 10.94 -7.20
N THR A 107 -4.61 11.35 -6.70
CA THR A 107 -4.37 11.54 -5.27
C THR A 107 -5.45 12.44 -4.67
N ARG A 108 -5.65 13.64 -5.23
CA ARG A 108 -6.66 14.59 -4.74
C ARG A 108 -8.10 14.06 -4.75
N ARG A 109 -8.39 13.13 -5.66
CA ARG A 109 -9.73 12.58 -5.84
C ARG A 109 -10.05 11.42 -4.91
N TYR A 110 -9.04 10.60 -4.58
CA TYR A 110 -9.25 9.32 -3.91
C TYR A 110 -8.69 9.23 -2.50
N THR A 111 -7.93 10.25 -2.06
CA THR A 111 -7.41 10.36 -0.69
C THR A 111 -7.94 11.63 -0.03
#